data_AF-A0A5E4K7B7-F1
#
_entry.id   AF-A0A5E4K7B7-F1
#
_cell.length_a   1.000
_cell.length_b   1.000
_cell.length_c   1.000
_cell.angle_alpha   90.00
_cell.angle_beta   90.00
_cell.angle_gamma   90.00
#
_symmetry.space_group_name_H-M   'P 1'
#
loop_
_entity.id
_entity.type
_entity.pdbx_description
1 polymer ?
#
loop_
_entity_poly.entity_id
_entity_poly.type
_entity_poly.pdbx_seq_one_letter_code
_entity_poly.pdbx_strand_id
1 'polypeptide(L)'
;MQLNLLTLENLLDINEQIKIRALKDHRIEYTGSDDYPIKIRELNKLIELAPKNRTVMEIAAYYMKNIILLQAFPDANHRTALTATERFLEKNGYRFDYTAIEAYIFRKELYTRRLQEYGTYEERPISTLKEPDNQVFSLCLEFVGAHIK
;
A
#
# COMPACT_ATOMS: atom_id res chain seq x y z
N MET A 1 -11.90 -21.48 2.86
CA MET A 1 -11.10 -20.81 1.81
C MET A 1 -9.78 -20.40 2.43
N GLN A 2 -8.65 -20.81 1.86
CA GLN A 2 -7.32 -20.45 2.36
C GLN A 2 -6.95 -19.06 1.81
N LEU A 3 -6.60 -18.12 2.69
CA LEU A 3 -6.17 -16.77 2.30
C LEU A 3 -4.74 -16.79 1.76
N ASN A 4 -4.53 -16.21 0.57
CA ASN A 4 -3.22 -16.08 -0.06
C ASN A 4 -2.64 -14.70 0.26
N LEU A 5 -1.90 -14.60 1.37
CA LEU A 5 -1.26 -13.36 1.82
C LEU A 5 -0.10 -12.93 0.89
N LEU A 6 0.29 -11.66 0.98
CA LEU A 6 1.51 -11.15 0.35
C LEU A 6 2.74 -11.64 1.13
N THR A 7 3.85 -11.81 0.42
CA THR A 7 5.18 -12.06 0.99
C THR A 7 6.03 -10.79 0.91
N LEU A 8 7.15 -10.76 1.64
CA LEU A 8 8.15 -9.69 1.50
C LEU A 8 8.63 -9.57 0.04
N GLU A 9 8.94 -10.70 -0.59
CA GLU A 9 9.36 -10.78 -2.00
C GLU A 9 8.34 -10.12 -2.92
N ASN A 10 7.04 -10.34 -2.71
CA ASN A 10 6.01 -9.67 -3.51
C ASN A 10 6.12 -8.14 -3.44
N LEU A 11 6.41 -7.56 -2.27
CA LEU A 11 6.52 -6.11 -2.12
C LEU A 11 7.81 -5.55 -2.74
N LEU A 12 8.92 -6.27 -2.59
CA LEU A 12 10.21 -5.90 -3.18
C LEU A 12 10.12 -5.93 -4.72
N ASP A 13 9.59 -7.00 -5.29
CA ASP A 13 9.44 -7.16 -6.74
C ASP A 13 8.56 -6.07 -7.34
N ILE A 14 7.46 -5.70 -6.67
CA ILE A 14 6.57 -4.63 -7.13
C ILE A 14 7.33 -3.30 -7.20
N ASN A 15 8.04 -2.92 -6.13
CA ASN A 15 8.75 -1.65 -6.11
C ASN A 15 9.90 -1.62 -7.14
N GLU A 16 10.63 -2.72 -7.28
CA GLU A 16 11.71 -2.85 -8.27
C GLU A 16 11.16 -2.75 -9.71
N GLN A 17 10.02 -3.38 -10.01
CA GLN A 17 9.37 -3.24 -11.31
C GLN A 17 8.94 -1.79 -11.60
N ILE A 18 8.49 -1.04 -10.59
CA ILE A 18 8.16 0.38 -10.75
C ILE A 18 9.43 1.19 -11.07
N LYS A 19 10.54 0.94 -10.35
CA LYS A 19 11.85 1.55 -10.61
C LYS A 19 12.33 1.25 -12.04
N ILE A 20 12.30 -0.01 -12.47
CA ILE A 20 12.69 -0.42 -13.83
C ILE A 20 11.82 0.26 -14.90
N ARG A 21 10.51 0.42 -14.66
CA ARG A 21 9.60 1.11 -15.60
C ARG A 21 9.94 2.60 -15.69
N ALA A 22 10.25 3.26 -14.58
CA ALA A 22 10.67 4.66 -14.56
C ALA A 22 11.96 4.91 -15.35
N LEU A 23 12.91 3.97 -15.32
CA LEU A 23 14.13 4.04 -16.14
C LEU A 23 13.86 3.94 -17.65
N LYS A 24 12.71 3.37 -18.05
CA LYS A 24 12.35 3.14 -19.45
C LYS A 24 11.36 4.18 -19.99
N ASP A 25 10.57 4.81 -19.12
CA ASP A 25 9.54 5.78 -19.47
C ASP A 25 9.72 7.07 -18.67
N HIS A 26 10.21 8.12 -19.35
CA HIS A 26 10.48 9.44 -18.76
C HIS A 26 9.25 10.15 -18.18
N ARG A 27 8.03 9.66 -18.46
CA ARG A 27 6.79 10.16 -17.86
C ARG A 27 6.55 9.58 -16.47
N ILE A 28 7.24 8.51 -16.10
CA ILE A 28 7.16 7.86 -14.80
C ILE A 28 8.37 8.32 -13.99
N GLU A 29 8.14 9.21 -13.05
CA GLU A 29 9.20 9.68 -12.16
C GLU A 29 9.50 8.64 -11.06
N TYR A 30 10.78 8.41 -10.78
CA TYR A 30 11.25 7.67 -9.60
C TYR A 30 12.45 8.41 -9.00
N THR A 31 12.28 9.02 -7.83
CA THR A 31 13.29 9.92 -7.21
C THR A 31 14.03 9.30 -6.03
N GLY A 32 13.83 8.01 -5.78
CA GLY A 32 14.46 7.33 -4.66
C GLY A 32 15.98 7.30 -4.79
N SER A 33 16.69 7.73 -3.73
CA SER A 33 18.14 7.58 -3.61
C SER A 33 18.49 6.26 -2.94
N ASP A 34 19.63 5.67 -3.31
CA ASP A 34 20.21 4.52 -2.60
C ASP A 34 20.66 4.88 -1.17
N ASP A 35 20.76 6.18 -0.84
CA ASP A 35 21.05 6.68 0.51
C ASP A 35 19.92 6.43 1.51
N TYR A 36 18.69 6.21 1.03
CA TYR A 36 17.56 5.80 1.85
C TYR A 36 17.35 4.29 1.66
N PRO A 37 17.84 3.43 2.57
CA PRO A 37 17.73 2.00 2.38
C PRO A 37 16.28 1.52 2.54
N ILE A 38 15.92 0.45 1.82
CA ILE A 38 14.64 -0.23 2.00
C ILE A 38 14.54 -0.73 3.45
N LYS A 39 13.42 -0.41 4.09
CA LYS A 39 13.12 -0.74 5.49
C LYS A 39 12.58 -2.16 5.64
N ILE A 40 13.47 -3.13 5.47
CA ILE A 40 13.12 -4.57 5.45
C ILE A 40 12.44 -5.04 6.74
N ARG A 41 12.83 -4.50 7.91
CA ARG A 41 12.22 -4.87 9.20
C ARG A 41 10.75 -4.48 9.25
N GLU A 42 10.42 -3.30 8.75
CA GLU A 42 9.09 -2.70 8.69
C GLU A 42 8.20 -3.51 7.75
N LEU A 43 8.71 -3.85 6.56
CA LEU A 43 8.00 -4.69 5.60
C LEU A 43 7.75 -6.12 6.12
N ASN A 44 8.71 -6.72 6.81
CA ASN A 44 8.50 -8.02 7.46
C ASN A 44 7.39 -7.95 8.51
N LYS A 45 7.38 -6.89 9.33
CA LYS A 45 6.33 -6.70 10.35
C LYS A 45 4.96 -6.43 9.74
N LEU A 46 4.88 -5.73 8.61
CA LEU A 46 3.64 -5.58 7.83
C LEU A 46 3.05 -6.94 7.46
N ILE A 47 3.87 -7.86 6.93
CA ILE A 47 3.44 -9.21 6.52
C ILE A 47 3.06 -10.07 7.74
N GLU A 48 3.89 -10.06 8.79
CA GLU A 48 3.68 -10.83 10.02
C GLU A 48 2.37 -10.45 10.73
N LEU A 49 2.06 -9.15 10.78
CA LEU A 49 0.92 -8.60 11.52
C LEU A 49 -0.37 -8.46 10.70
N ALA A 50 -0.40 -8.95 9.46
CA ALA A 50 -1.60 -8.92 8.64
C ALA A 50 -2.78 -9.64 9.35
N PRO A 51 -3.97 -9.02 9.46
CA PRO A 51 -5.06 -9.52 10.30
C PRO A 51 -5.82 -10.68 9.64
N LYS A 52 -5.33 -11.92 9.84
CA LYS A 52 -5.84 -13.15 9.19
C LYS A 52 -7.29 -13.51 9.51
N ASN A 53 -7.87 -12.88 10.53
CA ASN A 53 -9.25 -13.08 10.97
C ASN A 53 -10.24 -12.10 10.34
N ARG A 54 -9.79 -11.26 9.40
CA ARG A 54 -10.62 -10.30 8.67
C ARG A 54 -10.98 -10.77 7.26
N THR A 55 -11.93 -10.09 6.63
CA THR A 55 -12.31 -10.32 5.24
C THR A 55 -11.17 -9.96 4.29
N VAL A 56 -11.24 -10.48 3.05
CA VAL A 56 -10.25 -10.15 2.00
C VAL A 56 -10.18 -8.65 1.79
N MET A 57 -11.31 -7.95 1.72
CA MET A 57 -11.34 -6.49 1.49
C MET A 57 -10.68 -5.70 2.64
N GLU A 58 -10.90 -6.11 3.88
CA GLU A 58 -10.26 -5.49 5.04
C GLU A 58 -8.74 -5.74 5.06
N ILE A 59 -8.28 -6.92 4.66
CA ILE A 59 -6.84 -7.22 4.56
C ILE A 59 -6.21 -6.43 3.40
N ALA A 60 -6.92 -6.27 2.28
CA ALA A 60 -6.51 -5.43 1.16
C ALA A 60 -6.35 -3.96 1.57
N ALA A 61 -7.30 -3.43 2.35
CA ALA A 61 -7.25 -2.10 2.93
C ALA A 61 -6.10 -1.95 3.94
N TYR A 62 -5.86 -2.99 4.76
CA TYR A 62 -4.71 -3.06 5.67
C TYR A 62 -3.38 -2.93 4.92
N TYR A 63 -3.17 -3.67 3.83
CA TYR A 63 -1.95 -3.56 3.03
C TYR A 63 -1.82 -2.17 2.41
N MET A 64 -2.89 -1.64 1.81
CA MET A 64 -2.88 -0.33 1.19
C MET A 64 -2.48 0.77 2.18
N LYS A 65 -3.21 0.85 3.31
CA LYS A 65 -2.93 1.82 4.38
C LYS A 65 -1.49 1.71 4.85
N ASN A 66 -1.06 0.52 5.23
CA ASN A 66 0.18 0.39 5.98
C ASN A 66 1.44 0.47 5.11
N ILE A 67 1.40 0.08 3.84
CA ILE A 67 2.51 0.34 2.91
C ILE A 67 2.70 1.86 2.74
N ILE A 68 1.60 2.62 2.60
CA ILE A 68 1.62 4.08 2.53
C ILE A 68 2.18 4.69 3.81
N LEU A 69 1.74 4.24 4.99
CA LEU A 69 2.16 4.87 6.24
C LEU A 69 3.61 4.55 6.61
N LEU A 70 4.08 3.33 6.34
CA LEU A 70 5.45 2.94 6.68
C LEU A 70 6.51 3.67 5.86
N GLN A 71 6.19 4.12 4.64
CA GLN A 71 7.15 4.75 3.71
C GLN A 71 8.48 3.96 3.64
N ALA A 72 8.36 2.63 3.54
CA ALA A 72 9.48 1.71 3.68
C ALA A 72 10.40 1.64 2.45
N PHE A 73 9.94 2.17 1.31
CA PHE A 73 10.70 2.26 0.07
C PHE A 73 11.27 3.67 -0.13
N PRO A 74 12.40 3.81 -0.84
CA PRO A 74 13.01 5.11 -1.14
C PRO A 74 12.10 6.02 -1.97
N ASP A 75 11.26 5.43 -2.82
CA ASP A 75 10.19 6.11 -3.54
C ASP A 75 9.08 5.11 -3.91
N ALA A 76 8.00 5.62 -4.50
CA ALA A 76 6.87 4.90 -5.05
C ALA A 76 6.00 4.16 -4.02
N ASN A 77 6.09 4.47 -2.72
CA ASN A 77 5.29 3.83 -1.67
C ASN A 77 3.78 3.77 -1.99
N HIS A 78 3.19 4.84 -2.52
CA HIS A 78 1.77 4.87 -2.90
C HIS A 78 1.46 3.96 -4.11
N ARG A 79 2.35 3.94 -5.12
CA ARG A 79 2.20 3.05 -6.30
C ARG A 79 2.37 1.59 -5.88
N THR A 80 3.38 1.31 -5.06
CA THR A 80 3.60 -0.01 -4.48
C THR A 80 2.39 -0.46 -3.65
N ALA A 81 1.77 0.42 -2.84
CA ALA A 81 0.57 0.08 -2.09
C ALA A 81 -0.60 -0.32 -2.98
N LEU A 82 -0.90 0.46 -4.02
CA LEU A 82 -1.97 0.16 -4.97
C LEU A 82 -1.73 -1.16 -5.71
N THR A 83 -0.53 -1.37 -6.26
CA THR A 83 -0.18 -2.61 -6.96
C THR A 83 -0.10 -3.82 -6.03
N ALA A 84 0.33 -3.64 -4.78
CA ALA A 84 0.32 -4.71 -3.79
C ALA A 84 -1.11 -5.13 -3.41
N THR A 85 -2.01 -4.17 -3.24
CA THR A 85 -3.43 -4.46 -3.01
C THR A 85 -4.08 -5.17 -4.19
N GLU A 86 -3.83 -4.71 -5.42
CA GLU A 86 -4.26 -5.40 -6.64
C GLU A 86 -3.77 -6.85 -6.66
N ARG A 87 -2.47 -7.06 -6.45
CA ARG A 87 -1.85 -8.39 -6.43
C ARG A 87 -2.44 -9.30 -5.35
N PHE A 88 -2.71 -8.76 -4.16
CA PHE A 88 -3.35 -9.50 -3.09
C PHE A 88 -4.78 -9.91 -3.44
N LEU A 89 -5.57 -8.99 -4.02
CA LEU A 89 -6.95 -9.26 -4.44
C LEU A 89 -6.99 -10.32 -5.55
N GLU A 90 -6.11 -10.23 -6.54
CA GLU A 90 -5.97 -11.23 -7.61
C GLU A 90 -5.66 -12.63 -7.06
N LYS A 91 -4.69 -12.74 -6.12
CA LYS A 91 -4.34 -14.01 -5.46
C LYS A 91 -5.51 -14.62 -4.69
N ASN A 92 -6.53 -13.84 -4.36
CA ASN A 92 -7.72 -14.27 -3.63
C ASN A 92 -8.99 -14.27 -4.49
N GLY A 93 -8.85 -14.22 -5.83
CA GLY A 93 -9.93 -14.43 -6.78
C GLY A 93 -10.76 -13.19 -7.13
N TYR A 94 -10.28 -11.99 -6.78
CA TYR A 94 -10.96 -10.74 -7.08
C TYR A 94 -10.23 -9.94 -8.14
N ARG A 95 -10.97 -9.12 -8.88
CA ARG A 95 -10.39 -8.10 -9.76
C ARG A 95 -10.47 -6.73 -9.10
N PHE A 96 -9.44 -5.91 -9.29
CA PHE A 96 -9.36 -4.58 -8.71
C PHE A 96 -9.16 -3.56 -9.83
N ASP A 97 -10.26 -2.99 -10.30
CA ASP A 97 -10.28 -2.15 -11.50
C ASP A 97 -10.57 -0.70 -11.12
N TYR A 98 -9.60 0.20 -11.30
CA TYR A 98 -9.75 1.64 -11.11
C TYR A 98 -9.04 2.42 -12.23
N THR A 99 -9.51 3.64 -12.49
CA THR A 99 -8.92 4.56 -13.45
C THR A 99 -7.81 5.39 -12.83
N ALA A 100 -6.95 5.98 -13.67
CA ALA A 100 -5.92 6.91 -13.22
C ALA A 100 -6.51 8.13 -12.48
N ILE A 101 -7.71 8.57 -12.86
CA ILE A 101 -8.41 9.69 -12.22
C ILE A 101 -8.86 9.30 -10.81
N GLU A 102 -9.45 8.11 -10.64
CA GLU A 102 -9.86 7.59 -9.32
C GLU A 102 -8.66 7.39 -8.39
N ALA A 103 -7.55 6.84 -8.89
CA ALA A 103 -6.31 6.72 -8.11
C ALA A 103 -5.77 8.10 -7.67
N TYR A 104 -5.86 9.12 -8.53
CA TYR A 104 -5.45 10.48 -8.20
C TYR A 104 -6.35 11.11 -7.13
N ILE A 105 -7.68 10.95 -7.24
CA ILE A 105 -8.66 11.44 -6.25
C ILE A 105 -8.41 10.75 -4.90
N PHE A 106 -8.31 9.42 -4.89
CA PHE A 106 -7.97 8.65 -3.69
C PHE A 106 -6.71 9.17 -3.01
N ARG A 107 -5.63 9.41 -3.79
CA ARG A 107 -4.38 9.92 -3.24
C ARG A 107 -4.54 11.30 -2.58
N LYS A 108 -5.33 12.21 -3.15
CA LYS A 108 -5.58 13.53 -2.54
C LYS A 108 -6.33 13.43 -1.22
N GLU A 109 -7.36 12.59 -1.19
CA GLU A 109 -8.14 12.35 0.03
C GLU A 109 -7.29 11.67 1.09
N LEU A 110 -6.47 10.69 0.69
CA LEU A 110 -5.53 9.99 1.55
C LEU A 110 -4.55 10.95 2.24
N TYR A 111 -3.97 11.91 1.52
CA TYR A 111 -3.15 12.94 2.14
C TYR A 111 -3.94 13.74 3.18
N THR A 112 -5.15 14.18 2.84
CA THR A 112 -6.01 14.95 3.75
C THR A 112 -6.31 14.16 5.03
N ARG A 113 -6.74 12.91 4.90
CA ARG A 113 -7.05 12.00 6.03
C ARG A 113 -5.81 11.67 6.86
N ARG A 114 -4.67 11.44 6.21
CA ARG A 114 -3.39 11.16 6.88
C ARG A 114 -2.94 12.36 7.71
N LEU A 115 -3.03 13.57 7.18
CA LEU A 115 -2.66 14.78 7.92
C LEU A 115 -3.57 15.00 9.12
N GLN A 116 -4.88 14.79 8.96
CA GLN A 116 -5.84 14.90 10.06
C GLN A 116 -5.60 13.85 11.16
N GLU A 117 -5.28 12.62 10.77
CA GLU A 117 -5.08 11.51 11.71
C GLU A 117 -3.73 11.58 12.44
N TYR A 118 -2.65 11.89 11.70
CA TYR A 118 -1.29 11.72 12.19
C TYR A 118 -0.52 13.03 12.34
N GLY A 119 -1.05 14.15 11.85
CA GLY A 119 -0.38 15.45 11.85
C GLY A 119 0.84 15.54 10.95
N THR A 120 1.09 14.53 10.10
CA THR A 120 2.31 14.45 9.29
C THR A 120 2.15 13.57 8.04
N TYR A 121 2.97 13.86 7.03
CA TYR A 121 3.21 13.02 5.85
C TYR A 121 4.48 12.17 5.97
N GLU A 122 5.21 12.33 7.07
CA GLU A 122 6.39 11.53 7.38
C GLU A 122 6.01 10.09 7.69
N GLU A 123 6.99 9.20 7.51
CA GLU A 123 6.89 7.80 7.89
C GLU A 123 6.30 7.58 9.28
N ARG A 124 5.55 6.50 9.42
CA ARG A 124 4.94 6.10 10.68
C ARG A 124 5.67 4.88 11.26
N PRO A 125 5.80 4.80 12.60
CA PRO A 125 6.47 3.69 13.25
C PRO A 125 5.67 2.38 13.09
N ILE A 126 6.36 1.24 13.26
CA ILE A 126 5.78 -0.12 13.21
C ILE A 126 4.58 -0.29 14.17
N SER A 127 4.51 0.47 15.27
CA SER A 127 3.35 0.46 16.18
C SER A 127 2.02 0.78 15.48
N THR A 128 2.06 1.54 14.39
CA THR A 128 0.90 1.91 13.55
C THR A 128 0.20 0.68 12.96
N LEU A 129 0.92 -0.42 12.76
CA LEU A 129 0.38 -1.68 12.23
C LEU A 129 -0.65 -2.34 13.17
N LYS A 130 -0.65 -1.96 14.45
CA LYS A 130 -1.53 -2.50 15.49
C LYS A 130 -2.61 -1.53 15.95
N GLU A 131 -2.68 -0.35 15.33
CA GLU A 131 -3.68 0.64 15.67
C GLU A 131 -5.09 0.13 15.32
N PRO A 132 -6.12 0.56 16.05
CA PRO A 132 -7.50 0.38 15.65
C PRO A 132 -7.78 0.96 14.25
N ASP A 133 -8.88 0.53 13.66
CA ASP A 133 -9.35 1.09 12.40
C ASP A 133 -9.66 2.58 12.58
N ASN A 134 -9.14 3.39 11.67
CA ASN A 134 -9.26 4.84 11.69
C ASN A 134 -9.64 5.37 10.31
N GLN A 135 -9.80 6.69 10.18
CA GLN A 135 -10.27 7.30 8.93
C GLN A 135 -9.40 6.99 7.70
N VAL A 136 -8.10 6.74 7.88
CA VAL A 136 -7.21 6.32 6.79
C VAL A 136 -7.53 4.88 6.37
N PHE A 137 -7.77 3.99 7.33
CA PHE A 137 -8.23 2.63 7.04
C PHE A 137 -9.59 2.64 6.35
N SER A 138 -10.56 3.42 6.86
CA SER A 138 -11.89 3.57 6.27
C SER A 138 -11.81 4.03 4.82
N LEU A 139 -10.99 5.04 4.51
CA LEU A 139 -10.78 5.50 3.14
C LEU A 139 -10.22 4.38 2.23
N CYS A 140 -9.20 3.65 2.70
CA CYS A 140 -8.65 2.53 1.94
C CYS A 140 -9.69 1.42 1.71
N LEU A 141 -10.53 1.12 2.72
CA LEU A 141 -11.58 0.11 2.63
C LEU A 141 -12.68 0.53 1.66
N GLU A 142 -13.13 1.77 1.73
CA GLU A 142 -14.10 2.36 0.79
C GLU A 142 -13.57 2.30 -0.64
N PHE A 143 -12.31 2.68 -0.85
CA PHE A 143 -11.68 2.61 -2.17
C PHE A 143 -11.58 1.16 -2.68
N VAL A 144 -11.16 0.21 -1.85
CA VAL A 144 -11.13 -1.21 -2.23
C VAL A 144 -12.54 -1.71 -2.58
N GLY A 145 -13.52 -1.44 -1.72
CA GLY A 145 -14.90 -1.90 -1.91
C GLY A 145 -15.58 -1.33 -3.16
N ALA A 146 -15.26 -0.09 -3.53
CA ALA A 146 -15.84 0.56 -4.71
C ALA A 146 -15.33 -0.01 -6.05
N HIS A 147 -14.15 -0.65 -6.06
CA HIS A 147 -13.45 -1.05 -7.29
C HIS A 147 -13.21 -2.57 -7.38
N ILE A 148 -13.80 -3.35 -6.47
CA ILE A 148 -13.71 -4.81 -6.49
C ILE A 148 -14.81 -5.41 -7.38
N LYS A 149 -14.45 -6.39 -8.20
CA LYS A 149 -15.38 -7.17 -9.04
C LYS A 149 -15.20 -8.67 -8.83
#